data_AF-A0A933J8S1-F1
#
_entry.id   AF-A0A933J8S1-F1
#
_cell.length_a   1.000
_cell.length_b   1.000
_cell.length_c   1.000
_cell.angle_alpha   90.00
_cell.angle_beta   90.00
_cell.angle_gamma   90.00
#
_symmetry.space_group_name_H-M   'P 1'
#
loop_
_entity.id
_entity.type
_entity.pdbx_description
1 polymer ?
#
loop_
_entity_poly.entity_id
_entity_poly.type
_entity_poly.pdbx_seq_one_letter_code
_entity_poly.pdbx_strand_id
1 'polypeptide(L)'
;MKRGQNIKYLPYAFTEHGAVMAANVLNSPQAVRISVFVVRAFVRMRQFMSDNRELAKKLAQLEKMLTARLDIHEKAIFQTLEQLMRLLNPETENHGLEEPKKQIGFTAKEKRAKYLAAAR
;
A
#
# COMPACT_ATOMS: atom_id res chain seq x y z
N MET A 1 -34.91 36.84 19.04
CA MET A 1 -33.65 36.14 19.36
C MET A 1 -33.83 34.64 19.13
N LYS A 2 -33.06 34.01 18.25
CA LYS A 2 -33.15 32.57 17.95
C LYS A 2 -32.43 31.77 19.06
N ARG A 3 -33.16 30.97 19.83
CA ARG A 3 -32.58 30.07 20.84
C ARG A 3 -31.90 28.88 20.15
N GLY A 4 -30.67 28.54 20.57
CA GLY A 4 -29.94 27.32 20.14
C GLY A 4 -28.65 27.52 19.36
N GLN A 5 -28.25 28.74 19.02
CA GLN A 5 -27.07 28.98 18.16
C GLN A 5 -25.72 29.09 18.89
N ASN A 6 -25.67 28.94 20.22
CA ASN A 6 -24.43 29.05 20.99
C ASN A 6 -24.34 27.95 22.08
N ILE A 7 -24.28 26.69 21.64
CA ILE A 7 -24.15 25.54 22.52
C ILE A 7 -22.66 25.36 22.85
N LYS A 8 -22.21 25.91 23.98
CA LYS A 8 -20.83 25.81 24.47
C LYS A 8 -20.46 24.41 24.99
N TYR A 9 -21.46 23.57 25.32
CA TYR A 9 -21.29 22.21 25.83
C TYR A 9 -22.35 21.28 25.27
N LEU A 10 -21.97 20.05 24.92
CA LEU A 10 -22.92 19.04 24.45
C LEU A 10 -24.01 18.81 25.52
N PRO A 11 -25.30 18.83 25.16
CA PRO A 11 -26.36 18.59 26.13
C PRO A 11 -26.27 17.14 26.65
N TYR A 12 -25.85 16.99 27.91
CA TYR A 12 -25.82 15.69 28.61
C TYR A 12 -27.21 15.04 28.77
N ALA A 13 -28.28 15.80 28.51
CA ALA A 13 -29.67 15.35 28.58
C ALA A 13 -30.02 14.22 27.60
N PHE A 14 -29.24 14.00 26.53
CA PHE A 14 -29.48 12.93 25.55
C PHE A 14 -28.52 11.74 25.69
N THR A 15 -27.87 11.60 26.84
CA THR A 15 -27.02 10.45 27.19
C THR A 15 -27.78 9.47 28.09
N GLU A 16 -27.18 8.31 28.42
CA GLU A 16 -27.81 7.31 29.30
C GLU A 16 -28.31 7.94 30.62
N HIS A 17 -27.47 8.77 31.24
CA HIS A 17 -27.80 9.49 32.47
C HIS A 17 -28.85 10.58 32.24
N GLY A 18 -28.83 11.24 31.08
CA GLY A 18 -29.81 12.24 30.66
C GLY A 18 -31.23 11.68 30.53
N ALA A 19 -31.36 10.49 29.94
CA ALA A 19 -32.64 9.80 29.83
C ALA A 19 -33.23 9.44 31.21
N VAL A 20 -32.38 8.99 32.14
CA VAL A 20 -32.79 8.69 33.52
C VAL A 20 -33.20 9.97 34.26
N MET A 21 -32.41 11.04 34.14
CA MET A 21 -32.73 12.35 34.75
C MET A 21 -34.07 12.90 34.23
N ALA A 22 -34.33 12.81 32.93
CA ALA A 22 -35.60 13.23 32.35
C ALA A 22 -36.79 12.41 32.86
N ALA A 23 -36.64 11.09 33.03
CA ALA A 23 -37.69 10.25 33.59
C ALA A 23 -37.99 10.57 35.07
N ASN A 24 -36.95 10.92 35.85
CA ASN A 24 -37.13 11.35 37.24
C ASN A 24 -37.89 12.68 37.34
N VAL A 25 -37.64 13.61 36.40
CA VAL A 25 -38.37 14.90 36.34
C VAL A 25 -39.84 14.68 35.94
N LEU A 26 -40.11 13.78 34.98
CA LEU A 26 -41.47 13.50 34.51
C LEU A 26 -42.28 12.59 35.45
N ASN A 27 -41.60 11.80 36.28
CA ASN A 27 -42.15 10.95 37.34
C ASN A 27 -43.39 10.12 36.94
N SER A 28 -43.42 9.58 35.72
CA SER A 28 -44.50 8.72 35.24
C SER A 28 -44.01 7.29 34.97
N PRO A 29 -44.84 6.26 35.17
CA PRO A 29 -44.47 4.87 34.87
C PRO A 29 -44.02 4.69 33.40
N GLN A 30 -44.60 5.46 32.49
CA GLN A 30 -44.21 5.45 31.07
C GLN A 30 -42.83 6.08 30.86
N ALA A 31 -42.53 7.21 31.51
CA ALA A 31 -41.22 7.86 31.40
C ALA A 31 -40.10 6.96 31.92
N VAL A 32 -40.34 6.25 33.03
CA VAL A 32 -39.38 5.27 33.58
C VAL A 32 -39.14 4.11 32.61
N ARG A 33 -40.19 3.58 31.96
CA ARG A 33 -40.01 2.52 30.95
C ARG A 33 -39.19 2.99 29.75
N ILE A 34 -39.45 4.20 29.26
CA ILE A 34 -38.75 4.77 28.10
C ILE A 34 -37.28 5.03 28.44
N SER A 35 -36.95 5.57 29.61
CA SER A 35 -35.56 5.82 29.98
C SER A 35 -34.74 4.53 30.04
N VAL A 36 -35.30 3.47 30.62
CA VAL A 36 -34.65 2.14 30.64
C VAL A 36 -34.48 1.57 29.23
N PHE A 37 -35.44 1.81 28.33
CA PHE A 37 -35.30 1.40 26.92
C PHE A 37 -34.17 2.16 26.22
N VAL A 38 -34.13 3.49 26.36
CA VAL A 38 -33.10 4.34 25.77
C VAL A 38 -31.71 3.95 26.28
N VAL A 39 -31.53 3.81 27.59
CA VAL A 39 -30.25 3.39 28.18
C VAL A 39 -29.79 2.04 27.61
N ARG A 40 -30.69 1.05 27.51
CA ARG A 40 -30.35 -0.26 26.92
C ARG A 40 -29.92 -0.18 25.46
N ALA A 41 -30.52 0.72 24.67
CA ALA A 41 -30.12 0.94 23.29
C ALA A 41 -28.70 1.53 23.22
N PHE A 42 -28.39 2.55 24.02
CA PHE A 42 -27.06 3.18 24.07
C PHE A 42 -25.95 2.20 24.51
N VAL A 43 -26.21 1.37 25.53
CA VAL A 43 -25.26 0.35 25.99
C VAL A 43 -24.96 -0.65 24.87
N ARG A 44 -25.98 -1.16 24.18
CA ARG A 44 -25.80 -2.10 23.05
C ARG A 44 -25.03 -1.48 21.88
N MET A 45 -25.33 -0.23 21.53
CA MET A 45 -24.59 0.48 20.48
C MET A 45 -23.11 0.61 20.81
N ARG A 46 -22.78 0.96 22.07
CA ARG A 46 -21.39 1.08 22.52
C ARG A 46 -20.66 -0.27 22.52
N GLN A 47 -21.35 -1.32 22.93
CA GLN A 47 -20.80 -2.68 22.90
C GLN A 47 -20.47 -3.09 21.47
N PHE A 48 -21.40 -2.94 20.54
CA PHE A 48 -21.18 -3.21 19.11
C PHE A 48 -20.00 -2.40 18.53
N MET A 49 -19.91 -1.11 18.86
CA MET A 49 -18.77 -0.28 18.43
C MET A 49 -17.43 -0.73 19.04
N SER A 50 -17.45 -1.30 20.25
CA SER A 50 -16.26 -1.79 20.93
C SER A 50 -15.81 -3.15 20.40
N ASP A 51 -16.74 -4.06 20.14
CA ASP A 51 -16.48 -5.39 19.59
C ASP A 51 -15.75 -5.31 18.24
N ASN A 52 -16.11 -4.33 17.41
CA ASN A 52 -15.46 -4.09 16.12
C ASN A 52 -14.02 -3.53 16.24
N ARG A 53 -13.63 -2.95 17.38
CA ARG A 53 -12.26 -2.43 17.56
C ARG A 53 -11.24 -3.55 17.67
N GLU A 54 -11.59 -4.65 18.30
CA GLU A 54 -10.69 -5.80 18.41
C GLU A 54 -10.50 -6.46 17.05
N LEU A 55 -11.58 -6.60 16.28
CA LEU A 55 -11.52 -7.11 14.91
C LEU A 55 -10.67 -6.20 14.00
N ALA A 56 -10.88 -4.89 14.05
CA ALA A 56 -10.09 -3.92 13.29
C ALA A 56 -8.60 -3.97 13.64
N LYS A 57 -8.27 -4.13 14.92
CA LYS A 57 -6.87 -4.32 15.37
C LYS A 57 -6.26 -5.61 14.82
N LYS A 58 -6.99 -6.73 14.86
CA LYS A 58 -6.52 -8.01 14.32
C LYS A 58 -6.29 -7.92 12.81
N LEU A 59 -7.17 -7.27 12.07
CA LEU A 59 -6.99 -7.03 10.63
C LEU A 59 -5.75 -6.18 10.33
N ALA A 60 -5.56 -5.07 11.04
CA ALA A 60 -4.38 -4.23 10.86
C ALA A 60 -3.06 -4.97 11.18
N GLN A 61 -3.07 -5.85 12.18
CA GLN A 61 -1.93 -6.70 12.50
C GLN A 61 -1.65 -7.71 11.38
N LEU A 62 -2.68 -8.37 10.85
CA LEU A 62 -2.55 -9.30 9.73
C LEU A 62 -2.02 -8.59 8.47
N GLU A 63 -2.55 -7.43 8.13
CA GLU A 63 -2.09 -6.60 7.01
C GLU A 63 -0.58 -6.32 7.14
N LYS A 64 -0.14 -5.82 8.31
CA LYS A 64 1.27 -5.54 8.57
C LYS A 64 2.17 -6.77 8.42
N MET A 65 1.73 -7.92 8.93
CA MET A 65 2.49 -9.18 8.82
C MET A 65 2.60 -9.63 7.36
N LEU A 66 1.53 -9.49 6.59
CA LEU A 66 1.49 -9.91 5.20
C LEU A 66 2.41 -9.03 4.35
N THR A 67 2.33 -7.71 4.50
CA THR A 67 3.21 -6.75 3.80
C THR A 67 4.68 -7.03 4.09
N ALA A 68 5.04 -7.20 5.37
CA ALA A 68 6.43 -7.49 5.74
C ALA A 68 6.94 -8.81 5.14
N ARG A 69 6.08 -9.83 5.03
CA ARG A 69 6.44 -11.10 4.39
C ARG A 69 6.59 -10.97 2.88
N LEU A 70 5.70 -10.22 2.24
CA LEU A 70 5.77 -9.92 0.80
C LEU A 70 7.06 -9.17 0.46
N ASP A 71 7.44 -8.15 1.24
CA ASP A 71 8.69 -7.39 1.04
C ASP A 71 9.94 -8.28 1.07
N ILE A 72 9.95 -9.29 1.95
CA ILE A 72 11.06 -10.26 2.05
C ILE A 72 11.09 -11.15 0.82
N HIS A 73 9.94 -11.67 0.39
CA HIS A 73 9.85 -12.55 -0.77
C HIS A 73 10.18 -11.82 -2.07
N GLU A 74 9.71 -10.59 -2.25
CA GLU A 74 10.06 -9.77 -3.40
C GLU A 74 11.58 -9.59 -3.49
N LYS A 75 12.23 -9.21 -2.38
CA LYS A 75 13.70 -9.08 -2.35
C LYS A 75 14.40 -10.39 -2.67
N ALA A 76 13.93 -11.50 -2.10
CA ALA A 76 14.51 -12.82 -2.37
C ALA A 76 14.37 -13.22 -3.84
N ILE A 77 13.20 -12.97 -4.46
CA ILE A 77 12.95 -13.23 -5.88
C ILE A 77 13.87 -12.37 -6.76
N PHE A 78 14.04 -11.08 -6.45
CA PHE A 78 14.95 -10.22 -7.20
C PHE A 78 16.41 -10.68 -7.10
N GLN A 79 16.85 -11.07 -5.91
CA GLN A 79 18.20 -11.60 -5.69
C GLN A 79 18.45 -12.89 -6.47
N THR A 80 17.51 -13.83 -6.44
CA THR A 80 17.66 -15.08 -7.19
C THR A 80 17.65 -14.84 -8.69
N LEU A 81 16.81 -13.91 -9.18
CA LEU A 81 16.78 -13.54 -10.59
C LEU A 81 18.09 -12.85 -11.03
N GLU A 82 18.66 -11.95 -10.23
CA GLU A 82 19.96 -11.32 -10.52
C GLU A 82 21.08 -12.38 -10.59
N GLN A 83 21.10 -13.32 -9.66
CA GLN A 83 22.04 -14.43 -9.67
C GLN A 83 21.89 -15.30 -10.92
N LEU A 84 20.65 -15.64 -11.31
CA LEU A 84 20.38 -16.39 -12.53
C LEU A 84 20.83 -15.63 -13.79
N MET A 85 20.54 -14.33 -13.87
CA MET A 85 20.98 -13.50 -14.99
C MET A 85 22.50 -13.41 -15.11
N ARG A 86 23.23 -13.32 -13.98
CA ARG A 86 24.70 -13.37 -13.97
C ARG A 86 25.25 -14.71 -14.45
N LEU A 87 24.65 -15.83 -14.03
CA LEU A 87 25.08 -17.17 -14.45
C LEU A 87 24.78 -17.45 -15.93
N LEU A 88 23.66 -16.93 -16.44
CA LEU A 88 23.24 -17.10 -17.84
C LEU A 88 24.00 -16.18 -18.80
N ASN A 89 24.69 -15.15 -18.32
CA ASN A 89 25.42 -14.19 -19.16
C ASN A 89 26.80 -13.84 -18.56
N PRO A 90 27.79 -14.74 -18.63
CA PRO A 90 29.13 -14.52 -18.06
C PRO A 90 30.03 -13.53 -18.85
N GLU A 91 29.56 -12.92 -19.92
CA GLU A 91 30.39 -12.17 -20.89
C GLU A 91 30.01 -10.68 -21.00
N THR A 92 30.19 -9.90 -19.92
CA THR A 92 30.34 -8.43 -20.03
C THR A 92 31.38 -7.83 -19.07
N GLU A 93 32.37 -8.62 -18.61
CA GLU A 93 33.52 -8.04 -17.87
C GLU A 93 34.84 -8.04 -18.64
N ASN A 94 34.90 -8.48 -19.90
CA ASN A 94 36.13 -8.41 -20.70
C ASN A 94 35.93 -7.90 -22.14
N HIS A 95 35.39 -6.70 -22.34
CA HIS A 95 35.62 -5.94 -23.59
C HIS A 95 36.17 -4.55 -23.28
N GLY A 96 37.30 -4.52 -22.59
CA GLY A 96 38.28 -3.45 -22.81
C GLY A 96 38.96 -3.72 -24.16
N LEU A 97 38.87 -2.75 -25.08
CA LEU A 97 39.63 -2.70 -26.34
C LEU A 97 39.37 -3.90 -27.29
N GLU A 98 38.22 -3.92 -27.97
CA GLU A 98 38.06 -4.75 -29.16
C GLU A 98 39.05 -4.26 -30.25
N GLU A 99 40.21 -4.90 -30.35
CA GLU A 99 41.03 -4.79 -31.56
C GLU A 99 40.18 -5.21 -32.76
N PRO A 100 40.19 -4.45 -33.88
CA PRO A 100 39.37 -4.77 -35.03
C PRO A 100 39.71 -6.18 -35.52
N LYS A 101 38.70 -7.06 -35.55
CA LYS A 101 38.83 -8.48 -35.94
C LYS A 101 39.65 -8.58 -37.22
N LYS A 102 40.81 -9.25 -37.18
CA LYS A 102 41.64 -9.51 -38.36
C LYS A 102 40.79 -10.22 -39.40
N GLN A 103 40.61 -9.59 -40.55
CA GLN A 103 39.93 -10.22 -41.69
C GLN A 103 40.77 -11.42 -42.14
N ILE A 104 40.20 -12.61 -42.03
CA ILE A 104 40.82 -13.84 -42.54
C ILE A 104 40.44 -13.95 -44.02
N GLY A 105 41.41 -13.68 -44.90
CA GLY A 105 41.28 -13.81 -46.34
C GLY A 105 42.59 -13.49 -47.07
N PHE A 106 42.76 -13.99 -48.29
CA PHE A 106 43.92 -13.70 -49.13
C PHE A 106 43.71 -12.36 -49.84
N THR A 107 44.23 -11.27 -49.28
CA THR A 107 44.39 -10.02 -50.05
C THR A 107 45.76 -10.04 -50.73
N ALA A 108 45.78 -10.40 -52.01
CA ALA A 108 46.95 -10.13 -52.84
C ALA A 108 47.08 -8.61 -53.00
N LYS A 109 48.14 -8.01 -52.44
CA LYS A 109 48.51 -6.60 -52.69
C LYS A 109 49.09 -6.49 -54.10
N GLU A 110 48.25 -6.57 -55.12
CA GLU A 110 48.68 -6.24 -56.48
C GLU A 110 48.58 -4.74 -56.73
N LYS A 111 49.70 -4.14 -57.17
CA LYS A 111 49.71 -2.74 -57.62
C LYS A 111 48.88 -2.65 -58.89
N ARG A 112 47.83 -1.81 -58.86
CA ARG A 112 47.07 -1.42 -60.06
C ARG A 112 48.03 -1.05 -61.21
N ALA A 113 48.10 -1.90 -62.23
CA ALA A 113 48.82 -1.59 -63.46
C ALA A 113 48.06 -0.48 -64.19
N LYS A 114 48.69 0.69 -64.32
CA LYS A 114 48.22 1.77 -65.18
C LYS A 114 48.67 1.48 -66.61
N TYR A 115 47.85 0.80 -67.39
CA TYR A 115 48.00 0.89 -68.85
C TYR A 115 47.18 2.06 -69.36
N LEU A 116 47.92 3.16 -69.54
CA LEU A 116 47.57 4.35 -70.26
C LEU A 116 47.07 4.01 -71.68
N ALA A 117 46.03 4.74 -72.07
CA ALA A 117 45.80 5.27 -73.40
C ALA A 117 46.86 4.91 -74.46
N ALA A 118 46.47 4.08 -75.42
CA ALA A 118 46.97 4.14 -76.77
C ALA A 118 45.77 4.37 -77.68
N ALA A 119 45.44 5.65 -77.86
CA ALA A 119 44.59 6.11 -78.93
C ALA A 119 45.34 5.94 -80.26
N ARG A 120 44.78 5.15 -81.18
CA ARG A 120 44.64 5.55 -82.58
C ARG A 120 43.56 4.72 -83.26
#